data_AF-A0A6V8LKF5-F1
#
_entry.id   AF-A0A6V8LKF5-F1
#
_cell.length_a   1.000
_cell.length_b   1.000
_cell.length_c   1.000
_cell.angle_alpha   90.00
_cell.angle_beta   90.00
_cell.angle_gamma   90.00
#
_symmetry.space_group_name_H-M   'P 1'
#
loop_
_entity.id
_entity.type
_entity.pdbx_description
1 polymer ?
#
loop_
_entity_poly.entity_id
_entity_poly.type
_entity_poly.pdbx_seq_one_letter_code
_entity_poly.pdbx_strand_id
1 'polypeptide(L)' 'MAESDCGHTYTTTSRESLNGKFKLRAVVTWEVTWAGGGYSGTEPAATTADEASIEVTEFLPVITG' A
#
# COMPACT_ATOMS: atom_id res chain seq x y z
N MET A 1 14.02 -10.27 7.51
CA MET A 1 12.93 -10.32 6.51
C MET A 1 11.82 -9.44 7.04
N ALA A 2 11.47 -8.37 6.32
CA ALA A 2 10.35 -7.53 6.70
C ALA A 2 9.07 -8.19 6.16
N GLU A 3 8.21 -8.65 7.06
CA GLU A 3 6.85 -9.04 6.72
C GLU A 3 6.07 -7.76 6.45
N SER A 4 5.27 -7.75 5.38
CA SER A 4 4.46 -6.58 5.03
C SER A 4 3.01 -6.89 5.33
N ASP A 5 2.43 -6.12 6.25
CA ASP A 5 1.08 -6.29 6.78
C ASP A 5 0.00 -5.84 5.77
N CYS A 6 0.19 -6.07 4.46
CA CYS A 6 -0.43 -5.31 3.35
C CYS A 6 -1.97 -5.27 3.31
N GLY A 7 -2.67 -5.98 4.19
CA GLY A 7 -4.13 -5.94 4.28
C GLY A 7 -4.63 -4.70 5.03
N HIS A 8 -5.53 -3.95 4.39
CA HIS A 8 -6.30 -2.89 5.05
C HIS A 8 -7.80 -3.16 4.86
N THR A 9 -8.57 -3.10 5.96
CA THR A 9 -10.03 -3.25 5.92
C THR A 9 -10.69 -1.88 6.00
N TYR A 10 -11.47 -1.53 4.97
CA TYR A 10 -12.26 -0.30 4.97
C TYR A 10 -13.60 -0.52 5.66
N THR A 11 -13.91 0.31 6.64
CA THR A 11 -15.21 0.31 7.34
C THR A 11 -16.18 1.35 6.80
N THR A 12 -15.76 2.14 5.81
CA THR A 12 -16.53 3.26 5.24
C THR A 12 -16.44 3.23 3.71
N THR A 13 -17.52 3.64 3.05
CA THR A 13 -17.57 3.74 1.58
C THR A 13 -16.65 4.82 1.03
N SER A 14 -16.21 4.67 -0.22
CA SER A 14 -15.47 5.71 -0.95
C SER A 14 -16.37 6.73 -1.63
N ARG A 15 -17.70 6.61 -1.51
CA ARG A 15 -18.69 7.40 -2.28
C ARG A 15 -18.53 8.91 -2.12
N GLU A 16 -18.20 9.36 -0.91
CA GLU A 16 -18.01 10.78 -0.59
C GLU A 16 -16.57 11.27 -0.79
N SER A 17 -15.65 10.38 -1.19
CA SER A 17 -14.28 10.77 -1.52
C SER A 17 -14.21 11.47 -2.88
N LEU A 18 -13.10 12.17 -3.12
CA LEU A 18 -12.83 12.80 -4.41
C LEU A 18 -12.93 11.76 -5.54
N ASN A 19 -13.76 12.04 -6.54
CA ASN A 19 -14.06 11.13 -7.65
C ASN A 19 -14.67 9.77 -7.23
N GLY A 20 -15.25 9.68 -6.03
CA GLY A 20 -15.87 8.45 -5.51
C GLY A 20 -14.88 7.34 -5.17
N LYS A 21 -13.58 7.66 -5.03
CA LYS A 21 -12.51 6.67 -4.83
C LYS A 21 -11.55 7.09 -3.73
N PHE A 22 -11.00 6.11 -3.03
CA PHE A 22 -9.85 6.34 -2.15
C PHE A 22 -8.57 6.34 -2.99
N LYS A 23 -7.69 7.32 -2.73
CA LYS A 23 -6.33 7.35 -3.28
C LYS A 23 -5.37 6.68 -2.31
N LEU A 24 -4.73 5.62 -2.76
CA LEU A 24 -3.70 4.89 -2.03
C LEU A 24 -2.32 5.29 -2.55
N ARG A 25 -1.35 5.37 -1.63
CA ARG A 25 0.06 5.57 -1.95
C ARG A 25 0.90 4.61 -1.12
N ALA A 26 1.60 3.71 -1.79
CA ALA A 26 2.58 2.81 -1.18
C ALA A 26 3.98 3.40 -1.35
N VAL A 27 4.80 3.32 -0.32
CA VAL A 27 6.21 3.72 -0.36
C VAL A 27 7.03 2.58 0.20
N VAL A 28 7.99 2.11 -0.59
CA VAL A 28 8.94 1.08 -0.19
C VAL A 28 10.32 1.70 -0.17
N THR A 29 11.01 1.55 0.95
CA THR A 29 12.40 1.94 1.12
C THR A 29 13.25 0.69 1.21
N TRP A 30 14.27 0.61 0.36
CA TRP A 30 15.20 -0.50 0.28
C TRP A 30 16.55 -0.09 0.86
N GLU A 31 17.00 -0.84 1.85
CA GLU A 31 18.38 -0.79 2.31
C GLU A 31 19.17 -1.88 1.57
N VAL A 32 20.21 -1.50 0.86
CA VAL A 32 21.00 -2.44 0.05
C VAL A 32 22.38 -2.59 0.69
N THR A 33 22.76 -3.85 0.92
CA THR A 33 24.10 -4.24 1.39
C THR A 33 24.62 -5.36 0.50
N TRP A 34 25.91 -5.35 0.20
CA TRP A 34 26.53 -6.36 -0.66
C TRP A 34 27.94 -6.73 -0.19
N ALA A 35 28.39 -7.89 -0.67
CA ALA A 35 29.77 -8.33 -0.58
C ALA A 35 30.16 -9.11 -1.84
N GLY A 36 31.36 -8.87 -2.38
CA GLY A 36 31.86 -9.49 -3.60
C GLY A 36 33.30 -9.08 -3.93
N GLY A 37 34.09 -10.00 -4.50
CA GLY A 37 35.47 -9.72 -4.94
C GLY A 37 36.46 -9.34 -3.81
N GLY A 38 36.15 -9.69 -2.55
CA GLY A 38 36.94 -9.29 -1.37
C GLY A 38 36.52 -7.95 -0.76
N TYR A 39 35.48 -7.31 -1.29
CA TYR A 39 34.94 -6.04 -0.81
C TYR A 39 33.51 -6.21 -0.32
N SER A 40 33.04 -5.25 0.46
CA SER A 40 31.65 -5.14 0.92
C SER A 40 31.27 -3.68 1.07
N GLY A 41 29.97 -3.39 1.02
CA GLY A 41 29.47 -2.03 1.16
C GLY A 41 27.96 -1.96 1.37
N THR A 42 27.51 -0.72 1.44
CA THR A 42 26.09 -0.35 1.56
C THR A 42 25.83 0.75 0.55
N GLU A 43 24.74 0.66 -0.20
CA GLU A 43 24.29 1.73 -1.08
C GLU A 43 23.39 2.73 -0.33
N PRO A 44 23.27 3.97 -0.84
CA PRO A 44 22.22 4.86 -0.41
C PRO A 44 20.84 4.19 -0.52
N ALA A 45 19.97 4.45 0.46
CA ALA A 45 18.63 3.90 0.47
C ALA A 45 17.86 4.30 -0.81
N ALA A 46 17.24 3.32 -1.44
CA ALA A 46 16.42 3.54 -2.63
C ALA A 46 14.94 3.55 -2.23
N THR A 47 14.17 4.50 -2.75
CA THR A 47 12.73 4.58 -2.49
C THR A 47 11.94 4.37 -3.77
N THR A 48 10.98 3.47 -3.72
CA THR A 48 9.99 3.26 -4.79
C THR A 48 8.61 3.63 -4.24
N ALA A 49 7.84 4.38 -5.01
CA ALA A 49 6.47 4.73 -4.63
C ALA A 49 5.51 4.37 -5.75
N ASP A 50 4.32 3.91 -5.37
CA ASP A 50 3.25 3.57 -6.30
C ASP A 50 1.92 4.13 -5.78
N GLU A 51 0.99 4.40 -6.69
CA GLU A 51 -0.32 4.97 -6.37
C GLU A 51 -1.44 4.19 -7.04
N ALA A 52 -2.51 3.93 -6.30
CA ALA A 52 -3.69 3.25 -6.80
C ALA A 52 -4.96 4.02 -6.41
N SER A 53 -6.01 3.91 -7.22
CA SER A 53 -7.33 4.43 -6.89
C SER A 53 -8.32 3.29 -6.81
N ILE A 54 -8.99 3.15 -5.66
CA ILE A 54 -9.92 2.05 -5.40
C ILE A 54 -11.31 2.58 -5.07
N GLU A 55 -12.33 1.82 -5.48
CA GLU A 55 -13.72 2.05 -5.11
C GLU A 55 -14.09 1.07 -4.00
N VAL A 56 -14.71 1.59 -2.93
CA VAL A 56 -15.19 0.79 -1.80
C VAL A 56 -16.68 1.05 -1.63
N THR A 57 -17.49 0.04 -1.88
CA THR A 57 -18.96 0.09 -1.77
C THR A 57 -19.42 -0.55 -0.46
N GLU A 58 -20.50 -0.02 0.13
CA GLU A 58 -21.21 -0.70 1.23
C GLU A 58 -22.33 -1.59 0.71
N PHE A 59 -22.58 -2.70 1.40
CA PHE A 59 -23.79 -3.50 1.23
C PHE A 59 -24.71 -3.26 2.43
N LEU A 60 -25.90 -2.72 2.19
CA LEU A 60 -26.94 -2.60 3.20
C LEU A 60 -27.84 -3.84 3.13
N PRO A 61 -28.15 -4.51 4.25
CA PRO A 61 -29.09 -5.63 4.25
C PRO A 61 -30.48 -5.13 3.85
N VAL A 62 -31.14 -5.85 2.93
CA VAL A 62 -32.56 -5.62 2.66
C VAL A 62 -33.37 -6.38 3.70
N ILE A 63 -34.19 -5.68 4.48
CA ILE A 63 -35.11 -6.30 5.43
C ILE A 63 -36.47 -6.40 4.74
N THR A 64 -36.90 -7.62 4.41
CA THR A 64 -38.28 -7.90 3.97
C THR A 64 -39.04 -8.43 5.18
N GLY A 65 -40.17 -7.80 5.49
CA GLY A 65 -41.06 -8.13 6.61
C GLY A 65 -42.26 -8.96 6.19
#